data_AF-A0A662H0D3-F1
#
_entry.id   AF-A0A662H0D3-F1
#
_cell.length_a   1.000
_cell.length_b   1.000
_cell.length_c   1.000
_cell.angle_alpha   90.00
_cell.angle_beta   90.00
_cell.angle_gamma   90.00
#
_symmetry.space_group_name_H-M   'P 1'
#
loop_
_entity.id
_entity.type
_entity.pdbx_description
1 polymer ?
#
loop_
_entity_poly.entity_id
_entity_poly.type
_entity_poly.pdbx_seq_one_letter_code
_entity_poly.pdbx_strand_id
1 'polypeptide(L)'
;MSDKSVKELKLILERGICAWGKCYFCGWGKKLVEAEVDELKRKLESFLRKHSSPNSVVRLKIFSSGSFLDEKQFPKDFVKFVIKTAEKYGVEELVIESRPEFVTDENLRLLRSDKVRVTVAMGLEIADDDVLMKLYRKGFRVKDYLKAVETLRRNGFGVRTYVLVNGHPALYKNPDLQKKLLDKTMKVALKVADSVVIINAYPHLRADLWNDWIEGGWRPLDEKQFYELVGKWRENPKVELDFNNYYFIPKFPREKRVFLKGVGREYLVHPYYEVWQDYFVRFYRPPEGKEYVLFLPCAYKKPYTRSKTWKAILSAISGYPFFKKLHLIAVSSPGVIPYEYTNYYPFNAYDWPEWLETEEIKKEYVEVTKERVKKYVQAHDSSYKLYFAYFRPDSDSIEAIKLAFEELGLTQKLVLVLDYGTYSKVVREGFKPPVAHPLALQKLREVLKRYLD
;
A
#
# COMPACT_ATOMS: atom_id res chain seq x y z
N MET A 1 -35.68 -16.82 -0.90
CA MET A 1 -35.83 -15.34 -0.87
C MET A 1 -34.43 -14.77 -0.73
N SER A 2 -33.86 -14.25 -1.83
CA SER A 2 -32.52 -13.68 -1.82
C SER A 2 -32.53 -12.39 -1.01
N ASP A 3 -31.72 -12.35 0.03
CA ASP A 3 -31.42 -11.14 0.79
C ASP A 3 -31.12 -10.00 -0.19
N LYS A 4 -31.95 -8.94 -0.19
CA LYS A 4 -31.75 -7.75 -1.02
C LYS A 4 -30.58 -6.97 -0.42
N SER A 5 -29.37 -7.48 -0.60
CA SER A 5 -28.15 -6.80 -0.17
C SER A 5 -28.08 -5.44 -0.85
N VAL A 6 -28.21 -4.38 -0.06
CA VAL A 6 -27.95 -2.98 -0.42
C VAL A 6 -26.65 -2.90 -1.22
N LYS A 7 -26.72 -2.64 -2.53
CA LYS A 7 -25.54 -2.69 -3.39
C LYS A 7 -24.96 -1.30 -3.62
N GLU A 8 -23.91 -0.97 -2.86
CA GLU A 8 -23.01 0.14 -3.19
C GLU A 8 -22.03 -0.32 -4.28
N LEU A 9 -22.05 0.36 -5.43
CA LEU A 9 -21.17 0.12 -6.55
C LEU A 9 -20.13 1.24 -6.65
N LYS A 10 -18.87 0.87 -6.91
CA LYS A 10 -17.75 1.80 -7.07
C LYS A 10 -17.12 1.60 -8.45
N LEU A 11 -17.05 2.66 -9.25
CA LEU A 11 -16.51 2.63 -10.61
C LEU A 11 -15.49 3.75 -10.79
N ILE A 12 -14.33 3.41 -11.36
CA ILE A 12 -13.32 4.40 -11.76
C ILE A 12 -13.52 4.73 -13.24
N LEU A 13 -13.80 6.00 -13.54
CA LEU A 13 -13.83 6.56 -14.89
C LEU A 13 -12.79 7.69 -14.96
N GLU A 14 -11.78 7.51 -15.80
CA GLU A 14 -10.67 8.47 -15.95
C GLU A 14 -10.57 8.87 -17.42
N ARG A 15 -10.41 10.17 -17.67
CA ARG A 15 -10.12 10.72 -19.00
C ARG A 15 -9.42 12.07 -18.85
N GLY A 16 -8.49 12.35 -19.74
CA GLY A 16 -7.68 13.56 -19.70
C GLY A 16 -6.79 13.61 -18.47
N ILE A 17 -6.59 14.82 -17.95
CA ILE A 17 -5.78 15.12 -16.77
C ILE A 17 -6.54 16.12 -15.91
N CYS A 18 -6.33 16.10 -14.59
CA CYS A 18 -6.91 17.11 -13.72
C CYS A 18 -6.42 18.51 -14.13
N ALA A 19 -7.34 19.45 -14.38
CA ALA A 19 -7.01 20.83 -14.77
C ALA A 19 -6.03 21.53 -13.81
N TRP A 20 -6.03 21.16 -12.53
CA TRP A 20 -5.09 21.72 -11.56
C TRP A 20 -3.74 21.01 -11.52
N GLY A 21 -3.73 19.67 -11.45
CA GLY A 21 -2.53 18.84 -11.58
C GLY A 21 -1.36 19.09 -10.61
N LYS A 22 -1.45 20.02 -9.66
CA LYS A 22 -0.29 20.50 -8.86
C LYS A 22 -0.31 20.14 -7.38
N CYS A 23 -1.32 19.38 -6.91
CA CYS A 23 -1.42 19.01 -5.50
C CYS A 23 -0.20 18.19 -5.05
N TYR A 24 0.32 18.50 -3.86
CA TYR A 24 1.53 17.89 -3.30
C TYR A 24 1.43 16.37 -3.09
N PHE A 25 0.30 15.92 -2.56
CA PHE A 25 0.04 14.52 -2.17
C PHE A 25 -0.70 13.69 -3.25
N CYS A 26 -1.22 14.33 -4.30
CA CYS A 26 -2.06 13.65 -5.29
C CYS A 26 -1.26 13.22 -6.52
N GLY A 27 -1.13 11.91 -6.73
CA GLY A 27 -0.53 11.36 -7.95
C GLY A 27 -1.54 11.09 -9.07
N TRP A 28 -2.83 10.96 -8.76
CA TRP A 28 -3.88 10.69 -9.74
C TRP A 28 -4.14 11.89 -10.65
N GLY A 29 -4.22 13.09 -10.08
CA GLY A 29 -4.42 14.33 -10.86
C GLY A 29 -3.28 14.68 -11.80
N LYS A 30 -2.10 14.07 -11.64
CA LYS A 30 -0.92 14.26 -12.49
C LYS A 30 -0.83 13.24 -13.63
N LYS A 31 -1.73 12.25 -13.67
CA LYS A 31 -1.76 11.20 -14.68
C LYS A 31 -2.63 11.64 -15.85
N LEU A 32 -2.05 11.69 -17.05
CA LEU A 32 -2.82 11.79 -18.29
C LEU A 32 -3.42 10.42 -18.63
N VAL A 33 -4.71 10.41 -18.97
CA VAL A 33 -5.44 9.21 -19.41
C VAL A 33 -6.09 9.50 -20.76
N GLU A 34 -5.58 8.86 -21.80
CA GLU A 34 -6.19 8.87 -23.12
C GLU A 34 -7.31 7.83 -23.15
N ALA A 35 -8.55 8.30 -23.28
CA ALA A 35 -9.73 7.47 -23.36
C ALA A 35 -10.80 8.18 -24.20
N GLU A 36 -11.41 7.43 -25.12
CA GLU A 36 -12.51 7.92 -25.93
C GLU A 36 -13.81 7.93 -25.13
N VAL A 37 -14.66 8.93 -25.39
CA VAL A 37 -15.93 9.10 -24.65
C VAL A 37 -16.81 7.86 -24.77
N ASP A 38 -16.86 7.23 -25.94
CA ASP A 38 -17.69 6.05 -26.17
C ASP A 38 -17.13 4.78 -25.50
N GLU A 39 -15.82 4.72 -25.22
CA GLU A 39 -15.26 3.68 -24.36
C GLU A 39 -15.77 3.81 -22.93
N LEU A 40 -15.80 5.04 -22.39
CA LEU A 40 -16.31 5.30 -21.05
C LEU A 40 -17.81 4.96 -20.92
N LYS A 41 -18.61 5.31 -21.94
CA LYS A 41 -20.04 4.95 -21.99
C LYS A 41 -20.23 3.44 -21.92
N ARG A 42 -19.53 2.69 -22.78
CA ARG A 42 -19.56 1.21 -22.80
C ARG A 42 -19.11 0.61 -21.47
N LYS A 43 -18.07 1.18 -20.85
CA LYS A 43 -17.56 0.74 -19.54
C LYS A 43 -18.61 0.90 -18.44
N LEU A 44 -19.27 2.05 -18.37
CA LEU A 44 -20.35 2.29 -17.40
C LEU A 44 -21.52 1.31 -17.60
N GLU A 45 -22.04 1.19 -18.82
CA GLU A 45 -23.18 0.31 -19.08
C GLU A 45 -22.84 -1.17 -18.83
N SER A 46 -21.67 -1.63 -19.28
CA SER A 46 -21.24 -3.01 -19.06
C SER A 46 -21.06 -3.30 -17.57
N PHE A 47 -20.48 -2.36 -16.82
CA PHE A 47 -20.32 -2.48 -15.38
C PHE A 47 -21.67 -2.59 -14.66
N LEU A 48 -22.61 -1.70 -14.96
CA LEU A 48 -23.95 -1.74 -14.36
C LEU A 48 -24.70 -3.02 -14.77
N ARG A 49 -24.69 -3.40 -16.05
CA ARG A 49 -25.32 -4.65 -16.50
C ARG A 49 -24.78 -5.88 -15.78
N LYS A 50 -23.47 -5.94 -15.54
CA LYS A 50 -22.83 -7.08 -14.87
C LYS A 50 -23.11 -7.12 -13.36
N HIS A 51 -23.26 -5.95 -12.73
CA HIS A 51 -23.32 -5.85 -11.27
C HIS A 51 -24.68 -5.39 -10.73
N SER A 52 -25.68 -5.13 -11.56
CA SER A 52 -27.00 -4.71 -11.09
C SER A 52 -28.11 -5.49 -11.78
N SER A 53 -29.12 -5.84 -10.99
CA SER A 53 -30.48 -6.07 -11.49
C SER A 53 -31.22 -4.73 -11.45
N PRO A 54 -32.29 -4.55 -12.25
CA PRO A 54 -33.10 -3.33 -12.16
C PRO A 54 -33.51 -3.01 -10.72
N ASN A 55 -33.37 -1.74 -10.30
CA ASN A 55 -33.75 -1.24 -8.96
C ASN A 55 -33.06 -1.94 -7.79
N SER A 56 -31.81 -2.37 -7.96
CA SER A 56 -31.00 -2.99 -6.89
C SER A 56 -29.81 -2.16 -6.41
N VAL A 57 -29.57 -0.98 -7.02
CA VAL A 57 -28.39 -0.15 -6.76
C VAL A 57 -28.76 1.03 -5.88
N VAL A 58 -28.42 0.94 -4.60
CA VAL A 58 -28.66 2.04 -3.64
C VAL A 58 -27.70 3.19 -3.90
N ARG A 59 -26.45 2.89 -4.27
CA ARG A 59 -25.47 3.95 -4.52
C ARG A 59 -24.47 3.57 -5.60
N LEU A 60 -24.25 4.46 -6.56
CA LEU A 60 -23.15 4.38 -7.52
C LEU A 60 -22.15 5.51 -7.24
N LYS A 61 -20.91 5.16 -6.85
CA LYS A 61 -19.80 6.11 -6.68
C LYS A 61 -18.91 6.07 -7.91
N ILE A 62 -18.78 7.20 -8.60
CA ILE A 62 -17.86 7.39 -9.72
C ILE A 62 -16.63 8.16 -9.25
N PHE A 63 -15.49 7.49 -9.25
CA PHE A 63 -14.19 8.06 -8.97
C PHE A 63 -13.53 8.51 -10.27
N SER A 64 -12.88 9.66 -10.25
CA SER A 64 -12.16 10.19 -11.41
C SER A 64 -10.75 10.66 -11.06
N SER A 65 -9.86 10.77 -12.03
CA SER A 65 -8.49 11.29 -11.84
C SER A 65 -8.45 12.83 -11.76
N GLY A 66 -9.53 13.48 -11.35
CA GLY A 66 -9.66 14.93 -11.36
C GLY A 66 -11.08 15.39 -11.01
N SER A 67 -11.72 16.08 -11.94
CA SER A 67 -13.06 16.63 -11.74
C SER A 67 -14.03 16.05 -12.77
N PHE A 68 -15.09 15.40 -12.29
CA PHE A 68 -16.16 14.90 -13.15
C PHE A 68 -16.92 16.03 -13.88
N LEU A 69 -16.94 17.23 -13.29
CA LEU A 69 -17.57 18.43 -13.86
C LEU A 69 -16.62 19.29 -14.71
N ASP A 70 -15.37 18.86 -14.94
CA ASP A 70 -14.49 19.54 -15.88
C ASP A 70 -14.77 19.07 -17.30
N GLU A 71 -15.30 19.97 -18.14
CA GLU A 71 -15.67 19.68 -19.53
C GLU A 71 -14.48 19.17 -20.38
N LYS A 72 -13.25 19.56 -20.04
CA LYS A 72 -12.05 19.05 -20.72
C LYS A 72 -11.83 17.56 -20.45
N GLN A 73 -12.17 17.09 -19.25
CA GLN A 73 -12.10 15.67 -18.88
C GLN A 73 -13.36 14.93 -19.36
N PHE A 74 -14.54 15.47 -19.08
CA PHE A 74 -15.83 14.84 -19.33
C PHE A 74 -16.79 15.81 -20.04
N PRO A 75 -16.98 15.66 -21.36
CA PRO A 75 -17.87 16.54 -22.12
C PRO A 75 -19.32 16.52 -21.60
N LYS A 76 -20.07 17.61 -21.82
CA LYS A 76 -21.44 17.77 -21.30
C LYS A 76 -22.37 16.61 -21.68
N ASP A 77 -22.26 16.08 -22.90
CA ASP A 77 -23.09 14.96 -23.35
C ASP A 77 -22.75 13.64 -22.66
N PHE A 78 -21.50 13.46 -22.24
CA PHE A 78 -21.12 12.33 -21.41
C PHE A 78 -21.71 12.46 -20.00
N VAL A 79 -21.65 13.65 -19.39
CA VAL A 79 -22.26 13.91 -18.08
C VAL A 79 -23.77 13.60 -18.11
N LYS A 80 -24.48 14.09 -19.14
CA LYS A 80 -25.91 13.77 -19.37
C LYS A 80 -26.15 12.27 -19.59
N PHE A 81 -25.24 11.58 -20.29
CA PHE A 81 -25.35 10.15 -20.49
C PHE A 81 -25.24 9.37 -19.17
N VAL A 82 -24.33 9.77 -18.27
CA VAL A 82 -24.15 9.11 -16.97
C VAL A 82 -25.41 9.20 -16.12
N ILE A 83 -26.02 10.38 -15.99
CA ILE A 83 -27.25 10.54 -15.20
C ILE A 83 -28.42 9.74 -15.81
N LYS A 84 -28.62 9.79 -17.12
CA LYS A 84 -29.65 8.98 -17.81
C LYS A 84 -29.42 7.48 -17.64
N THR A 85 -28.17 7.05 -17.61
CA THR A 85 -27.82 5.64 -17.38
C THR A 85 -28.11 5.26 -15.93
N ALA A 86 -27.79 6.11 -14.96
CA ALA A 86 -28.13 5.88 -13.55
C ALA A 86 -29.66 5.74 -13.37
N GLU A 87 -30.46 6.61 -14.02
CA GLU A 87 -31.93 6.51 -14.04
C GLU A 87 -32.41 5.17 -14.63
N LYS A 88 -31.87 4.79 -15.79
CA LYS A 88 -32.22 3.54 -16.49
C LYS A 88 -32.00 2.30 -15.64
N TYR A 89 -30.96 2.29 -14.81
CA TYR A 89 -30.63 1.15 -13.93
C TYR A 89 -31.26 1.26 -12.53
N GLY A 90 -32.06 2.31 -12.26
CA GLY A 90 -32.73 2.51 -10.98
C GLY A 90 -31.75 2.76 -9.84
N VAL A 91 -30.71 3.57 -10.08
CA VAL A 91 -29.77 4.00 -9.03
C VAL A 91 -30.44 5.02 -8.12
N GLU A 92 -30.45 4.80 -6.80
CA GLU A 92 -31.04 5.76 -5.86
C GLU A 92 -30.15 7.00 -5.65
N GLU A 93 -28.84 6.79 -5.43
CA GLU A 93 -27.87 7.87 -5.26
C GLU A 93 -26.65 7.72 -6.18
N LEU A 94 -26.35 8.77 -6.95
CA LEU A 94 -25.11 8.91 -7.71
C LEU A 94 -24.14 9.84 -6.98
N VAL A 95 -22.96 9.35 -6.63
CA VAL A 95 -21.88 10.15 -6.05
C VAL A 95 -20.80 10.38 -7.10
N ILE A 96 -20.48 11.64 -7.38
CA ILE A 96 -19.39 12.04 -8.29
C ILE A 96 -18.37 12.89 -7.57
N GLU A 97 -17.14 12.91 -8.05
CA GLU A 97 -16.06 13.74 -7.50
C GLU A 97 -15.81 14.96 -8.37
N SER A 98 -15.71 16.14 -7.75
CA SER A 98 -15.36 17.36 -8.47
C SER A 98 -14.55 18.31 -7.59
N ARG A 99 -13.67 19.10 -8.23
CA ARG A 99 -13.08 20.25 -7.57
C ARG A 99 -14.09 21.41 -7.46
N PRO A 100 -13.96 22.29 -6.43
CA PRO A 100 -14.91 23.36 -6.18
C PRO A 100 -15.15 24.31 -7.34
N GLU A 101 -14.11 24.63 -8.13
CA GLU A 101 -14.21 25.61 -9.22
C GLU A 101 -15.13 25.17 -10.38
N PHE A 102 -15.41 23.88 -10.51
CA PHE A 102 -16.31 23.34 -11.54
C PHE A 102 -17.75 23.19 -11.05
N VAL A 103 -18.01 23.51 -9.79
CA VAL A 103 -19.36 23.48 -9.19
C VAL A 103 -20.07 24.79 -9.51
N THR A 104 -20.66 24.84 -10.71
CA THR A 104 -21.41 25.99 -11.23
C THR A 104 -22.87 25.61 -11.48
N ASP A 105 -23.78 26.57 -11.46
CA ASP A 105 -25.20 26.32 -11.76
C ASP A 105 -25.37 25.69 -13.16
N GLU A 106 -24.55 26.08 -14.15
CA GLU A 106 -24.58 25.50 -15.49
C GLU A 106 -24.24 24.01 -15.49
N ASN A 107 -23.13 23.62 -14.84
CA ASN A 107 -22.71 22.23 -14.78
C ASN A 107 -23.69 21.37 -13.98
N LEU A 108 -24.25 21.91 -12.89
CA LEU A 108 -25.21 21.20 -12.06
C LEU A 108 -26.54 20.95 -12.79
N ARG A 109 -26.98 21.82 -13.70
CA ARG A 109 -28.18 21.58 -14.53
C ARG A 109 -28.07 20.29 -15.34
N LEU A 110 -26.86 19.89 -15.75
CA LEU A 110 -26.63 18.67 -16.53
C LEU A 110 -26.90 17.38 -15.73
N LEU A 111 -26.90 17.46 -14.40
CA LEU A 111 -27.04 16.33 -13.48
C LEU A 111 -28.42 16.26 -12.81
N ARG A 112 -29.32 17.22 -13.08
CA ARG A 112 -30.65 17.22 -12.47
C ARG A 112 -31.45 15.98 -12.90
N SER A 113 -32.04 15.32 -11.92
CA SER A 113 -32.90 14.16 -12.09
C SER A 113 -33.92 14.13 -10.97
N ASP A 114 -35.16 13.76 -11.29
CA ASP A 114 -36.22 13.53 -10.29
C ASP A 114 -36.19 12.09 -9.75
N LYS A 115 -35.35 11.22 -10.33
CA LYS A 115 -35.27 9.79 -10.00
C LYS A 115 -33.99 9.40 -9.27
N VAL A 116 -32.91 10.17 -9.46
CA VAL A 116 -31.59 9.88 -8.91
C VAL A 116 -31.14 11.06 -8.06
N ARG A 117 -30.89 10.83 -6.77
CA ARG A 117 -30.23 11.82 -5.93
C ARG A 117 -28.76 11.93 -6.35
N VAL A 118 -28.27 13.13 -6.57
CA VAL A 118 -26.85 13.34 -6.90
C VAL A 118 -26.13 14.03 -5.74
N THR A 119 -25.02 13.43 -5.31
CA THR A 119 -24.14 13.96 -4.27
C THR A 119 -22.77 14.25 -4.87
N VAL A 120 -22.26 15.46 -4.68
CA VAL A 120 -20.92 15.83 -5.14
C VAL A 120 -19.93 15.73 -3.99
N ALA A 121 -18.93 14.86 -4.18
CA ALA A 121 -17.80 14.70 -3.29
C ALA A 121 -16.69 15.70 -3.64
N MET A 122 -16.27 16.49 -2.65
CA MET A 122 -15.24 17.51 -2.80
C MET A 122 -14.16 17.35 -1.74
N GLY A 123 -12.90 17.40 -2.15
CA GLY A 123 -11.77 17.33 -1.23
C GLY A 123 -11.42 18.68 -0.62
N LEU A 124 -12.02 19.01 0.53
CA LEU A 124 -11.59 20.13 1.37
C LEU A 124 -10.16 19.91 1.89
N GLU A 125 -9.82 18.65 2.20
CA GLU A 125 -8.57 18.17 2.80
C GLU A 125 -8.29 18.73 4.19
N ILE A 126 -8.17 20.06 4.30
CA ILE A 126 -7.88 20.77 5.54
C ILE A 126 -8.43 22.20 5.47
N ALA A 127 -9.09 22.66 6.53
CA ALA A 127 -9.70 23.98 6.59
C ALA A 127 -8.68 25.07 7.00
N ASP A 128 -7.59 25.18 6.25
CA ASP A 128 -6.54 26.15 6.49
C ASP A 128 -5.91 26.65 5.17
N ASP A 129 -6.07 27.93 4.86
CA ASP A 129 -5.69 28.48 3.57
C ASP A 129 -4.17 28.43 3.32
N ASP A 130 -3.34 28.58 4.37
CA ASP A 130 -1.90 28.48 4.22
C ASP A 130 -1.48 27.04 3.90
N VAL A 131 -2.05 26.06 4.59
CA VAL A 131 -1.80 24.65 4.26
C VAL A 131 -2.32 24.32 2.86
N LEU A 132 -3.55 24.72 2.51
CA LEU A 132 -4.13 24.45 1.20
C LEU A 132 -3.31 25.07 0.07
N MET A 133 -2.89 26.33 0.20
CA MET A 133 -2.23 27.04 -0.88
C MET A 133 -0.73 26.76 -0.96
N LYS A 134 -0.03 26.68 0.19
CA LYS A 134 1.44 26.60 0.23
C LYS A 134 1.94 25.17 0.36
N LEU A 135 1.35 24.37 1.26
CA LEU A 135 1.82 23.00 1.52
C LEU A 135 1.18 22.00 0.56
N TYR A 136 -0.14 21.89 0.58
CA TYR A 136 -0.90 20.96 -0.27
C TYR A 136 -0.99 21.42 -1.72
N ARG A 137 -0.80 22.72 -1.97
CA ARG A 137 -0.87 23.36 -3.29
C ARG A 137 -2.17 22.99 -4.02
N LYS A 138 -3.32 23.15 -3.37
CA LYS A 138 -4.65 22.77 -3.87
C LYS A 138 -5.22 23.73 -4.91
N GLY A 139 -4.79 24.99 -4.89
CA GLY A 139 -5.23 26.01 -5.86
C GLY A 139 -6.58 26.64 -5.56
N PHE A 140 -7.15 26.37 -4.39
CA PHE A 140 -8.34 27.04 -3.88
C PHE A 140 -8.26 27.14 -2.35
N ARG A 141 -9.06 28.06 -1.79
CA ARG A 141 -9.15 28.35 -0.35
C ARG A 141 -10.43 27.77 0.25
N VAL A 142 -10.53 27.77 1.58
CA VAL A 142 -11.72 27.30 2.30
C VAL A 142 -12.98 28.03 1.83
N LYS A 143 -12.90 29.34 1.54
CA LYS A 143 -14.03 30.14 1.04
C LYS A 143 -14.57 29.63 -0.30
N ASP A 144 -13.70 29.13 -1.18
CA ASP A 144 -14.09 28.67 -2.52
C ASP A 144 -14.82 27.33 -2.41
N TYR A 145 -14.34 26.46 -1.51
CA TYR A 145 -15.06 25.25 -1.11
C TYR A 145 -16.45 25.58 -0.53
N LEU A 146 -16.55 26.56 0.39
CA LEU A 146 -17.85 26.93 0.98
C LEU A 146 -18.82 27.50 -0.06
N LYS A 147 -18.34 28.29 -1.03
CA LYS A 147 -19.14 28.79 -2.15
C LYS A 147 -19.66 27.65 -3.04
N ALA A 148 -18.83 26.64 -3.29
CA ALA A 148 -19.26 25.44 -4.02
C ALA A 148 -20.34 24.67 -3.23
N VAL A 149 -20.19 24.53 -1.91
CA VAL A 149 -21.21 23.91 -1.04
C VAL A 149 -22.53 24.68 -1.12
N GLU A 150 -22.51 26.00 -0.99
CA GLU A 150 -23.71 26.84 -1.14
C GLU A 150 -24.39 26.62 -2.50
N THR A 151 -23.60 26.59 -3.58
CA THR A 151 -24.12 26.37 -4.94
C THR A 151 -24.76 24.99 -5.10
N LEU A 152 -24.18 23.93 -4.50
CA LEU A 152 -24.78 22.60 -4.46
C LEU A 152 -26.12 22.60 -3.73
N ARG A 153 -26.16 23.17 -2.53
CA ARG A 153 -27.35 23.21 -1.67
C ARG A 153 -28.49 23.98 -2.33
N ARG A 154 -28.20 25.17 -2.89
CA ARG A 154 -29.14 25.98 -3.68
C ARG A 154 -29.79 25.17 -4.81
N ASN A 155 -29.05 24.26 -5.41
CA ASN A 155 -29.52 23.44 -6.53
C ASN A 155 -30.07 22.07 -6.11
N GLY A 156 -30.19 21.79 -4.81
CA GLY A 156 -30.75 20.52 -4.30
C GLY A 156 -29.78 19.33 -4.33
N PHE A 157 -28.48 19.55 -4.51
CA PHE A 157 -27.48 18.49 -4.55
C PHE A 157 -26.92 18.17 -3.15
N GLY A 158 -26.56 16.90 -2.95
CA GLY A 158 -25.86 16.44 -1.76
C GLY A 158 -24.40 16.89 -1.72
N VAL A 159 -23.84 17.01 -0.52
CA VAL A 159 -22.45 17.40 -0.28
C VAL A 159 -21.74 16.31 0.49
N ARG A 160 -20.67 15.78 -0.11
CA ARG A 160 -19.72 14.87 0.57
C ARG A 160 -18.35 15.53 0.63
N THR A 161 -17.66 15.43 1.75
CA THR A 161 -16.40 16.13 1.97
C THR A 161 -15.28 15.14 2.27
N TYR A 162 -14.16 15.26 1.57
CA TYR A 162 -12.94 14.55 1.93
C TYR A 162 -12.02 15.44 2.76
N VAL A 163 -11.53 14.87 3.85
CA VAL A 163 -10.56 15.44 4.79
C VAL A 163 -9.34 14.53 4.78
N LEU A 164 -8.15 15.10 4.63
CA LEU A 164 -6.91 14.35 4.52
C LEU A 164 -6.08 14.58 5.79
N VAL A 165 -5.67 13.49 6.43
CA VAL A 165 -4.70 13.56 7.52
C VAL A 165 -3.32 13.16 7.01
N ASN A 166 -2.28 13.71 7.64
CA ASN A 166 -0.89 13.38 7.35
C ASN A 166 -0.45 13.70 5.90
N GLY A 167 -1.10 14.62 5.19
CA GLY A 167 -0.82 14.89 3.78
C GLY A 167 0.49 15.63 3.43
N HIS A 168 1.35 15.93 4.42
CA HIS A 168 2.60 16.67 4.21
C HIS A 168 3.61 16.46 5.37
N PRO A 169 4.94 16.45 5.13
CA PRO A 169 5.96 16.32 6.18
C PRO A 169 5.82 17.29 7.35
N ALA A 170 5.41 18.53 7.09
CA ALA A 170 5.20 19.54 8.13
C ALA A 170 4.11 19.15 9.16
N LEU A 171 3.08 18.42 8.74
CA LEU A 171 2.03 17.93 9.64
C LEU A 171 2.47 16.63 10.34
N TYR A 172 3.16 15.75 9.61
CA TYR A 172 3.77 14.54 10.17
C TYR A 172 4.73 14.85 11.33
N LYS A 173 5.60 15.85 11.15
CA LYS A 173 6.58 16.28 12.17
C LYS A 173 5.96 17.08 13.32
N ASN A 174 4.70 17.51 13.20
CA ASN A 174 4.00 18.29 14.22
C ASN A 174 2.58 17.74 14.49
N PRO A 175 2.47 16.65 15.28
CA PRO A 175 1.19 16.00 15.58
C PRO A 175 0.16 16.93 16.24
N ASP A 176 0.59 17.86 17.08
CA ASP A 176 -0.29 18.83 17.75
C ASP A 176 -0.94 19.78 16.75
N LEU A 177 -0.15 20.31 15.80
CA LEU A 177 -0.68 21.11 14.71
C LEU A 177 -1.65 20.30 13.85
N GLN A 178 -1.30 19.06 13.50
CA GLN A 178 -2.17 18.17 12.73
C GLN A 178 -3.52 17.96 13.44
N LYS A 179 -3.52 17.69 14.75
CA LYS A 179 -4.73 17.53 15.56
C LYS A 179 -5.56 18.81 15.62
N LYS A 180 -4.92 19.96 15.87
CA LYS A 180 -5.59 21.28 15.91
C LYS A 180 -6.28 21.60 14.58
N LEU A 181 -5.58 21.38 13.46
CA LEU A 181 -6.13 21.64 12.13
C LEU A 181 -7.22 20.65 11.74
N LEU A 182 -7.08 19.37 12.10
CA LEU A 182 -8.14 18.39 11.90
C LEU A 182 -9.41 18.77 12.67
N ASP A 183 -9.28 19.21 13.93
CA ASP A 183 -10.42 19.68 14.73
C ASP A 183 -11.15 20.86 14.09
N LYS A 184 -10.38 21.86 13.65
CA LYS A 184 -10.91 23.01 12.90
C LYS A 184 -11.62 22.55 11.62
N THR A 185 -11.01 21.63 10.88
CA THR A 185 -11.54 21.09 9.62
C THR A 185 -12.85 20.35 9.83
N MET A 186 -12.92 19.48 10.83
CA MET A 186 -14.12 18.70 11.13
C MET A 186 -15.28 19.58 11.60
N LYS A 187 -15.01 20.65 12.37
CA LYS A 187 -16.05 21.65 12.72
C LYS A 187 -16.66 22.32 11.48
N VAL A 188 -15.83 22.67 10.50
CA VAL A 188 -16.29 23.26 9.23
C VAL A 188 -17.06 22.22 8.41
N ALA A 189 -16.48 21.04 8.20
CA ALA A 189 -17.06 20.00 7.34
C ALA A 189 -18.41 19.50 7.86
N LEU A 190 -18.53 19.19 9.17
CA LEU A 190 -19.77 18.66 9.76
C LEU A 190 -20.94 19.66 9.73
N LYS A 191 -20.64 20.96 9.70
CA LYS A 191 -21.65 22.03 9.59
C LYS A 191 -22.31 22.06 8.22
N VAL A 192 -21.56 21.76 7.15
CA VAL A 192 -22.00 22.01 5.76
C VAL A 192 -22.22 20.74 4.93
N ALA A 193 -21.58 19.64 5.29
CA ALA A 193 -21.63 18.38 4.55
C ALA A 193 -22.72 17.43 5.06
N ASP A 194 -23.24 16.61 4.15
CA ASP A 194 -24.10 15.46 4.47
C ASP A 194 -23.27 14.30 5.01
N SER A 195 -22.07 14.11 4.46
CA SER A 195 -21.10 13.11 4.92
C SER A 195 -19.66 13.60 4.78
N VAL A 196 -18.78 13.12 5.64
CA VAL A 196 -17.35 13.43 5.68
C VAL A 196 -16.56 12.13 5.67
N VAL A 197 -15.51 12.06 4.86
CA VAL A 197 -14.54 10.96 4.88
C VAL A 197 -13.21 11.50 5.35
N ILE A 198 -12.68 10.93 6.43
CA ILE A 198 -11.31 11.23 6.89
C ILE A 198 -10.39 10.17 6.31
N ILE A 199 -9.42 10.60 5.50
CA ILE A 199 -8.58 9.74 4.67
C ILE A 199 -7.14 9.79 5.20
N ASN A 200 -6.52 8.62 5.38
CA ASN A 200 -5.08 8.52 5.62
C ASN A 200 -4.29 8.82 4.33
N ALA A 201 -3.31 9.72 4.40
CA ALA A 201 -2.45 10.00 3.25
C ALA A 201 -1.51 8.81 2.93
N TYR A 202 -1.40 8.50 1.64
CA TYR A 202 -0.51 7.48 1.11
C TYR A 202 0.39 8.05 -0.01
N PRO A 203 1.60 7.49 -0.21
CA PRO A 203 2.58 8.01 -1.16
C PRO A 203 2.22 7.60 -2.61
N HIS A 204 1.39 8.41 -3.27
CA HIS A 204 1.02 8.17 -4.66
C HIS A 204 2.22 8.37 -5.60
N LEU A 205 2.40 7.48 -6.58
CA LEU A 205 3.59 7.41 -7.47
C LEU A 205 4.04 8.73 -8.11
N ARG A 206 3.12 9.64 -8.44
CA ARG A 206 3.42 10.92 -9.11
C ARG A 206 3.41 12.11 -8.14
N ALA A 207 3.11 11.89 -6.87
CA ALA A 207 3.05 12.94 -5.86
C ALA A 207 4.45 13.34 -5.39
N ASP A 208 4.59 14.58 -4.94
CA ASP A 208 5.84 15.07 -4.33
C ASP A 208 6.05 14.37 -2.98
N LEU A 209 4.95 14.09 -2.26
CA LEU A 209 4.92 13.31 -1.03
C LEU A 209 5.58 11.92 -1.16
N TRP A 210 5.58 11.33 -2.36
CA TRP A 210 6.29 10.07 -2.60
C TRP A 210 7.81 10.25 -2.46
N ASN A 211 8.37 11.40 -2.84
CA ASN A 211 9.80 11.64 -2.66
C ASN A 211 10.15 11.74 -1.18
N ASP A 212 9.38 12.51 -0.39
CA ASP A 212 9.61 12.60 1.06
C ASP A 212 9.52 11.23 1.76
N TRP A 213 8.64 10.37 1.25
CA TRP A 213 8.51 9.01 1.76
C TRP A 213 9.77 8.19 1.51
N ILE A 214 10.28 8.23 0.28
CA ILE A 214 11.49 7.50 -0.12
C ILE A 214 12.70 8.04 0.63
N GLU A 215 12.83 9.36 0.73
CA GLU A 215 13.92 10.03 1.46
C GLU A 215 13.80 9.90 2.99
N GLY A 216 12.71 9.31 3.50
CA GLY A 216 12.48 9.08 4.92
C GLY A 216 12.00 10.30 5.71
N GLY A 217 11.74 11.44 5.04
CA GLY A 217 11.24 12.68 5.64
C GLY A 217 9.75 12.64 6.04
N TRP A 218 9.01 11.65 5.54
CA TRP A 218 7.59 11.41 5.84
C TRP A 218 7.26 9.92 5.77
N ARG A 219 6.23 9.47 6.50
CA ARG A 219 5.69 8.10 6.38
C ARG A 219 4.17 8.10 6.52
N PRO A 220 3.45 7.16 5.86
CA PRO A 220 2.02 6.98 6.13
C PRO A 220 1.80 6.58 7.59
N LEU A 221 0.69 7.03 8.18
CA LEU A 221 0.30 6.59 9.51
C LEU A 221 -0.05 5.11 9.44
N ASP A 222 0.40 4.33 10.43
CA ASP A 222 -0.11 2.98 10.62
C ASP A 222 -1.53 3.00 11.22
N GLU A 223 -2.13 1.82 11.37
CA GLU A 223 -3.52 1.68 11.82
C GLU A 223 -3.73 2.31 13.20
N LYS A 224 -2.80 2.08 14.13
CA LYS A 224 -2.85 2.62 15.50
C LYS A 224 -2.76 4.14 15.48
N GLN A 225 -1.74 4.68 14.81
CA GLN A 225 -1.53 6.13 14.70
C GLN A 225 -2.72 6.84 14.04
N PHE A 226 -3.31 6.24 13.00
CA PHE A 226 -4.48 6.80 12.34
C PHE A 226 -5.68 6.87 13.29
N TYR A 227 -6.04 5.76 13.94
CA TYR A 227 -7.19 5.72 14.85
C TYR A 227 -6.99 6.50 16.14
N GLU A 228 -5.76 6.64 16.65
CA GLU A 228 -5.44 7.57 17.74
C GLU A 228 -5.74 9.02 17.36
N LEU A 229 -5.42 9.42 16.12
CA LEU A 229 -5.68 10.76 15.63
C LEU A 229 -7.16 11.03 15.38
N VAL A 230 -7.87 10.07 14.75
CA VAL A 230 -9.23 10.28 14.21
C VAL A 230 -10.34 9.64 15.04
N GLY A 231 -10.01 8.87 16.07
CA GLY A 231 -10.95 7.99 16.77
C GLY A 231 -12.15 8.70 17.39
N LYS A 232 -12.00 9.98 17.81
CA LYS A 232 -13.10 10.73 18.44
C LYS A 232 -14.29 11.05 17.50
N TRP A 233 -14.11 10.91 16.19
CA TRP A 233 -15.21 11.10 15.21
C TRP A 233 -15.84 9.79 14.75
N ARG A 234 -15.35 8.64 15.23
CA ARG A 234 -15.79 7.30 14.79
C ARG A 234 -17.30 7.08 14.94
N GLU A 235 -17.87 7.53 16.05
CA GLU A 235 -19.29 7.32 16.36
C GLU A 235 -20.21 8.37 15.71
N ASN A 236 -19.66 9.34 14.97
CA ASN A 236 -20.48 10.33 14.30
C ASN A 236 -21.11 9.73 13.02
N PRO A 237 -22.45 9.73 12.87
CA PRO A 237 -23.12 9.06 11.75
C PRO A 237 -22.83 9.68 10.38
N LYS A 238 -22.28 10.90 10.34
CA LYS A 238 -21.84 11.55 9.10
C LYS A 238 -20.42 11.18 8.70
N VAL A 239 -19.63 10.53 9.57
CA VAL A 239 -18.19 10.36 9.39
C VAL A 239 -17.85 8.94 9.00
N GLU A 240 -17.07 8.81 7.93
CA GLU A 240 -16.43 7.57 7.49
C GLU A 240 -14.92 7.71 7.70
N LEU A 241 -14.31 6.71 8.34
CA LEU A 241 -12.87 6.65 8.56
C LEU A 241 -12.24 5.72 7.53
N ASP A 242 -11.45 6.29 6.63
CA ASP A 242 -10.86 5.56 5.51
C ASP A 242 -9.35 5.38 5.71
N PHE A 243 -9.02 4.35 6.49
CA PHE A 243 -7.64 3.87 6.61
C PHE A 243 -7.19 3.11 5.36
N ASN A 244 -8.06 2.29 4.78
CA ASN A 244 -7.68 1.25 3.80
C ASN A 244 -7.90 1.63 2.33
N ASN A 245 -8.13 2.90 2.01
CA ASN A 245 -8.58 3.41 0.69
C ASN A 245 -8.01 2.68 -0.53
N TYR A 246 -6.76 2.16 -0.47
CA TYR A 246 -6.14 1.46 -1.60
C TYR A 246 -5.32 0.19 -1.30
N TYR A 247 -5.53 -0.51 -0.16
CA TYR A 247 -4.68 -1.66 0.26
C TYR A 247 -3.19 -1.39 -0.02
N PHE A 248 -2.62 -0.47 0.77
CA PHE A 248 -1.29 0.06 0.51
C PHE A 248 -0.25 -1.04 0.34
N ILE A 249 0.49 -0.97 -0.77
CA ILE A 249 1.69 -1.76 -1.04
C ILE A 249 2.71 -0.80 -1.66
N PRO A 250 3.99 -0.83 -1.24
CA PRO A 250 5.03 -0.02 -1.85
C PRO A 250 5.10 -0.16 -3.36
N LYS A 251 5.12 0.98 -4.06
CA LYS A 251 5.29 1.03 -5.51
C LYS A 251 6.34 2.08 -5.87
N PHE A 252 7.15 1.74 -6.86
CA PHE A 252 8.24 2.57 -7.37
C PHE A 252 8.00 2.87 -8.85
N PRO A 253 7.95 4.15 -9.27
CA PRO A 253 7.77 4.54 -10.67
C PRO A 253 8.86 3.93 -11.54
N ARG A 254 8.51 3.43 -12.73
CA ARG A 254 9.47 2.70 -13.60
C ARG A 254 10.66 3.58 -13.97
N GLU A 255 10.38 4.85 -14.25
CA GLU A 255 11.33 5.91 -14.57
C GLU A 255 12.30 6.25 -13.43
N LYS A 256 11.99 5.87 -12.19
CA LYS A 256 12.86 6.05 -11.01
C LYS A 256 13.56 4.77 -10.56
N ARG A 257 13.31 3.64 -11.23
CA ARG A 257 13.94 2.36 -10.85
C ARG A 257 15.39 2.36 -11.30
N VAL A 258 16.26 1.96 -10.39
CA VAL A 258 17.69 1.73 -10.61
C VAL A 258 18.02 0.26 -10.42
N PHE A 259 19.00 -0.26 -11.14
CA PHE A 259 19.55 -1.58 -10.87
C PHE A 259 20.60 -1.45 -9.76
N LEU A 260 20.30 -1.97 -8.58
CA LEU A 260 21.15 -1.83 -7.40
C LEU A 260 22.28 -2.84 -7.47
N LYS A 261 23.45 -2.44 -8.00
CA LYS A 261 24.63 -3.28 -8.12
C LYS A 261 25.83 -2.68 -7.39
N GLY A 262 26.28 -3.34 -6.33
CA GLY A 262 27.47 -2.93 -5.59
C GLY A 262 27.51 -3.47 -4.18
N VAL A 263 28.58 -3.13 -3.47
CA VAL A 263 28.84 -3.45 -2.07
C VAL A 263 29.17 -2.14 -1.36
N GLY A 264 28.46 -1.85 -0.27
CA GLY A 264 28.56 -0.58 0.44
C GLY A 264 27.30 -0.27 1.23
N ARG A 265 27.40 0.65 2.19
CA ARG A 265 26.28 1.10 3.02
C ARG A 265 25.11 1.59 2.17
N GLU A 266 25.39 2.35 1.12
CA GLU A 266 24.41 2.92 0.20
C GLU A 266 23.56 1.85 -0.51
N TYR A 267 24.09 0.63 -0.68
CA TYR A 267 23.35 -0.51 -1.22
C TYR A 267 22.62 -1.28 -0.12
N LEU A 268 23.19 -1.39 1.08
CA LEU A 268 22.54 -2.08 2.22
C LEU A 268 21.31 -1.34 2.71
N VAL A 269 21.43 -0.04 2.95
CA VAL A 269 20.37 0.84 3.47
C VAL A 269 19.76 1.71 2.38
N HIS A 270 19.74 1.22 1.13
CA HIS A 270 19.12 1.94 0.04
C HIS A 270 17.65 2.29 0.39
N PRO A 271 17.19 3.53 0.12
CA PRO A 271 15.83 3.99 0.46
C PRO A 271 14.69 3.03 0.10
N TYR A 272 14.80 2.36 -1.05
CA TYR A 272 13.80 1.40 -1.50
C TYR A 272 13.71 0.15 -0.61
N TYR A 273 14.83 -0.28 -0.02
CA TYR A 273 14.82 -1.36 0.96
C TYR A 273 14.24 -0.89 2.28
N GLU A 274 14.62 0.29 2.77
CA GLU A 274 14.07 0.87 4.00
C GLU A 274 12.54 1.00 3.96
N VAL A 275 12.00 1.44 2.82
CA VAL A 275 10.56 1.48 2.57
C VAL A 275 9.90 0.11 2.70
N TRP A 276 10.50 -0.94 2.14
CA TRP A 276 9.94 -2.29 2.24
C TRP A 276 10.05 -2.86 3.65
N GLN A 277 11.18 -2.64 4.33
CA GLN A 277 11.36 -3.12 5.70
C GLN A 277 10.37 -2.44 6.65
N ASP A 278 10.12 -1.13 6.49
CA ASP A 278 9.07 -0.41 7.22
C ASP A 278 7.67 -0.96 6.91
N TYR A 279 7.38 -1.24 5.64
CA TYR A 279 6.12 -1.87 5.23
C TYR A 279 5.90 -3.23 5.89
N PHE A 280 6.94 -4.09 5.88
CA PHE A 280 6.86 -5.42 6.49
C PHE A 280 6.65 -5.38 7.99
N VAL A 281 6.98 -4.28 8.67
CA VAL A 281 6.77 -4.12 10.11
C VAL A 281 5.38 -3.53 10.41
N ARG A 282 4.94 -2.51 9.65
CA ARG A 282 3.77 -1.69 10.05
C ARG A 282 2.47 -2.00 9.32
N PHE A 283 2.52 -2.58 8.12
CA PHE A 283 1.33 -2.77 7.27
C PHE A 283 1.12 -4.20 6.81
N TYR A 284 2.20 -4.97 6.73
CA TYR A 284 2.16 -6.35 6.31
C TYR A 284 1.48 -7.26 7.34
N ARG A 285 0.71 -8.23 6.86
CA ARG A 285 0.15 -9.32 7.66
C ARG A 285 0.63 -10.66 7.07
N PRO A 286 1.25 -11.54 7.88
CA PRO A 286 1.60 -12.89 7.45
C PRO A 286 0.42 -13.65 6.82
N PRO A 287 0.65 -14.51 5.81
CA PRO A 287 -0.41 -15.29 5.20
C PRO A 287 -1.09 -16.21 6.20
N GLU A 288 -2.41 -16.33 6.11
CA GLU A 288 -3.20 -17.22 6.98
C GLU A 288 -2.76 -18.69 6.85
N GLY A 289 -2.83 -19.41 7.96
CA GLY A 289 -2.44 -20.82 8.04
C GLY A 289 -0.93 -21.08 8.07
N LYS A 290 -0.10 -20.03 8.00
CA LYS A 290 1.34 -20.15 8.24
C LYS A 290 1.66 -20.03 9.73
N GLU A 291 2.21 -21.10 10.29
CA GLU A 291 2.49 -21.21 11.73
C GLU A 291 4.00 -21.19 12.05
N TYR A 292 4.84 -21.44 11.04
CA TYR A 292 6.30 -21.59 11.21
C TYR A 292 7.04 -20.81 10.13
N VAL A 293 8.20 -20.24 10.46
CA VAL A 293 9.05 -19.54 9.49
C VAL A 293 10.22 -20.42 9.07
N LEU A 294 10.53 -20.46 7.78
CA LEU A 294 11.82 -20.92 7.27
C LEU A 294 12.57 -19.75 6.64
N PHE A 295 13.57 -19.24 7.34
CA PHE A 295 14.52 -18.29 6.80
C PHE A 295 15.47 -18.98 5.82
N LEU A 296 15.60 -18.38 4.64
CA LEU A 296 16.37 -18.90 3.51
C LEU A 296 17.39 -17.87 3.02
N PRO A 297 18.55 -18.31 2.51
CA PRO A 297 19.55 -17.43 1.94
C PRO A 297 19.08 -16.84 0.61
N CYS A 298 19.65 -15.70 0.24
CA CYS A 298 19.57 -15.22 -1.13
C CYS A 298 20.20 -16.19 -2.12
N ALA A 299 19.93 -15.93 -3.40
CA ALA A 299 20.60 -16.60 -4.50
C ALA A 299 20.94 -15.57 -5.58
N TYR A 300 22.02 -15.79 -6.33
CA TYR A 300 22.46 -14.87 -7.40
C TYR A 300 21.35 -14.55 -8.40
N LYS A 301 20.58 -15.55 -8.85
CA LYS A 301 19.47 -15.38 -9.80
C LYS A 301 18.18 -14.94 -9.10
N LYS A 302 17.58 -13.85 -9.59
CA LYS A 302 16.33 -13.25 -9.09
C LYS A 302 15.19 -13.39 -10.11
N PRO A 303 13.90 -13.47 -9.67
CA PRO A 303 13.48 -13.75 -8.30
C PRO A 303 14.04 -15.08 -7.81
N TYR A 304 14.26 -15.22 -6.50
CA TYR A 304 15.04 -16.33 -5.93
C TYR A 304 14.50 -17.70 -6.31
N THR A 305 13.19 -17.84 -6.47
CA THR A 305 12.48 -19.06 -6.91
C THR A 305 12.96 -19.62 -8.25
N ARG A 306 13.65 -18.82 -9.07
CA ARG A 306 14.25 -19.27 -10.34
C ARG A 306 15.69 -19.75 -10.19
N SER A 307 16.31 -19.59 -9.03
CA SER A 307 17.68 -20.02 -8.75
C SER A 307 17.77 -21.54 -8.56
N LYS A 308 18.95 -22.12 -8.82
CA LYS A 308 19.23 -23.53 -8.55
C LYS A 308 19.03 -23.85 -7.06
N THR A 309 19.48 -22.95 -6.18
CA THR A 309 19.37 -23.07 -4.72
C THR A 309 17.93 -23.24 -4.26
N TRP A 310 17.06 -22.28 -4.60
CA TRP A 310 15.67 -22.32 -4.15
C TRP A 310 14.88 -23.44 -4.80
N LYS A 311 15.15 -23.77 -6.07
CA LYS A 311 14.52 -24.94 -6.71
C LYS A 311 14.85 -26.22 -5.97
N ALA A 312 16.10 -26.41 -5.57
CA ALA A 312 16.54 -27.60 -4.83
C ALA A 312 15.87 -27.67 -3.44
N ILE A 313 15.86 -26.55 -2.71
CA ILE A 313 15.20 -26.44 -1.40
C ILE A 313 13.70 -26.73 -1.51
N LEU A 314 12.99 -26.05 -2.42
CA LEU A 314 11.55 -26.22 -2.62
C LEU A 314 11.21 -27.64 -3.02
N SER A 315 11.96 -28.24 -3.96
CA SER A 315 11.78 -29.64 -4.36
C SER A 315 11.96 -30.61 -3.19
N ALA A 316 12.87 -30.31 -2.26
CA ALA A 316 13.10 -31.15 -1.10
C ALA A 316 11.97 -31.12 -0.07
N ILE A 317 11.19 -30.04 0.03
CA ILE A 317 10.23 -29.84 1.13
C ILE A 317 8.76 -29.72 0.70
N SER A 318 8.47 -29.39 -0.56
CA SER A 318 7.10 -29.04 -1.00
C SER A 318 6.12 -30.22 -0.99
N GLY A 319 6.63 -31.45 -1.06
CA GLY A 319 5.82 -32.67 -1.02
C GLY A 319 5.30 -33.07 0.36
N TYR A 320 5.71 -32.38 1.42
CA TYR A 320 5.34 -32.73 2.80
C TYR A 320 4.12 -31.95 3.32
N PRO A 321 3.26 -32.55 4.17
CA PRO A 321 2.10 -31.89 4.75
C PRO A 321 2.43 -30.59 5.49
N PHE A 322 3.55 -30.55 6.22
CA PHE A 322 3.99 -29.37 6.96
C PHE A 322 4.25 -28.14 6.06
N PHE A 323 4.49 -28.33 4.76
CA PHE A 323 4.81 -27.22 3.85
C PHE A 323 3.69 -26.17 3.79
N LYS A 324 2.43 -26.60 3.96
CA LYS A 324 1.28 -25.69 4.04
C LYS A 324 1.40 -24.71 5.21
N LYS A 325 1.96 -25.15 6.34
CA LYS A 325 2.17 -24.36 7.56
C LYS A 325 3.46 -23.54 7.55
N LEU A 326 4.35 -23.78 6.60
CA LEU A 326 5.66 -23.15 6.53
C LEU A 326 5.64 -21.86 5.71
N HIS A 327 6.07 -20.75 6.31
CA HIS A 327 6.26 -19.47 5.67
C HIS A 327 7.73 -19.30 5.27
N LEU A 328 7.98 -19.15 3.98
CA LEU A 328 9.33 -18.96 3.47
C LEU A 328 9.68 -17.47 3.47
N ILE A 329 10.83 -17.13 4.03
CA ILE A 329 11.29 -15.75 4.11
C ILE A 329 12.76 -15.71 3.70
N ALA A 330 13.09 -14.93 2.68
CA ALA A 330 14.48 -14.71 2.31
C ALA A 330 15.13 -13.70 3.26
N VAL A 331 16.37 -13.95 3.68
CA VAL A 331 17.22 -12.99 4.41
C VAL A 331 18.47 -12.75 3.57
N SER A 332 18.75 -11.49 3.24
CA SER A 332 19.78 -11.07 2.30
C SER A 332 20.18 -9.61 2.54
N SER A 333 21.11 -9.04 1.75
CA SER A 333 21.45 -7.61 1.77
C SER A 333 20.26 -6.63 1.72
N PRO A 334 19.14 -6.89 0.99
CA PRO A 334 17.95 -6.05 1.08
C PRO A 334 17.15 -6.19 2.39
N GLY A 335 17.49 -7.13 3.26
CA GLY A 335 16.83 -7.42 4.52
C GLY A 335 15.97 -8.69 4.52
N VAL A 336 14.88 -8.62 5.29
CA VAL A 336 13.86 -9.67 5.41
C VAL A 336 12.87 -9.52 4.26
N ILE A 337 12.61 -10.60 3.51
CA ILE A 337 11.75 -10.58 2.32
C ILE A 337 10.81 -11.79 2.35
N PRO A 338 9.53 -11.61 2.73
CA PRO A 338 8.54 -12.68 2.63
C PRO A 338 8.37 -13.18 1.19
N TYR A 339 8.06 -14.47 1.04
CA TYR A 339 8.05 -15.19 -0.24
C TYR A 339 7.29 -14.47 -1.36
N GLU A 340 6.09 -14.01 -1.06
CA GLU A 340 5.14 -13.35 -1.95
C GLU A 340 5.66 -12.00 -2.48
N TYR A 341 6.67 -11.41 -1.83
CA TYR A 341 7.30 -10.16 -2.26
C TYR A 341 8.63 -10.36 -2.98
N THR A 342 9.16 -11.59 -3.09
CA THR A 342 10.46 -11.85 -3.72
C THR A 342 10.54 -11.45 -5.20
N ASN A 343 9.40 -11.31 -5.89
CA ASN A 343 9.33 -10.84 -7.27
C ASN A 343 8.99 -9.35 -7.41
N TYR A 344 8.97 -8.60 -6.30
CA TYR A 344 8.78 -7.15 -6.31
C TYR A 344 10.11 -6.43 -6.48
N TYR A 345 10.05 -5.23 -7.06
CA TYR A 345 11.21 -4.35 -7.14
C TYR A 345 11.49 -3.72 -5.76
N PRO A 346 12.74 -3.65 -5.27
CA PRO A 346 13.98 -3.99 -5.98
C PRO A 346 14.49 -5.42 -5.75
N PHE A 347 13.78 -6.25 -4.97
CA PHE A 347 14.21 -7.62 -4.64
C PHE A 347 14.43 -8.53 -5.85
N ASN A 348 13.75 -8.24 -6.96
CA ASN A 348 13.94 -8.94 -8.23
C ASN A 348 15.02 -8.33 -9.15
N ALA A 349 15.65 -7.23 -8.76
CA ALA A 349 16.50 -6.40 -9.62
C ALA A 349 17.66 -5.74 -8.84
N TYR A 350 18.50 -6.56 -8.22
CA TYR A 350 19.73 -6.15 -7.55
C TYR A 350 20.85 -7.21 -7.69
N ASP A 351 22.09 -6.79 -7.52
CA ASP A 351 23.28 -7.64 -7.51
C ASP A 351 24.24 -7.20 -6.39
N TRP A 352 24.57 -8.12 -5.51
CA TRP A 352 25.47 -7.89 -4.37
C TRP A 352 26.67 -8.84 -4.53
N PRO A 353 27.80 -8.36 -5.08
CA PRO A 353 28.97 -9.19 -5.33
C PRO A 353 29.76 -9.45 -4.03
N GLU A 354 29.45 -10.57 -3.35
CA GLU A 354 30.07 -10.98 -2.06
C GLU A 354 31.61 -10.92 -2.05
N TRP A 355 32.28 -11.11 -3.20
CA TRP A 355 33.75 -11.07 -3.31
C TRP A 355 34.36 -9.66 -3.22
N LEU A 356 33.55 -8.60 -3.22
CA LEU A 356 33.99 -7.22 -3.02
C LEU A 356 33.80 -6.75 -1.57
N GLU A 357 33.32 -7.60 -0.67
CA GLU A 357 33.12 -7.27 0.73
C GLU A 357 34.44 -7.08 1.47
N THR A 358 34.52 -6.00 2.25
CA THR A 358 35.54 -5.83 3.30
C THR A 358 34.99 -6.29 4.64
N GLU A 359 35.87 -6.50 5.61
CA GLU A 359 35.46 -6.89 6.97
C GLU A 359 34.58 -5.82 7.64
N GLU A 360 34.81 -4.54 7.34
CA GLU A 360 33.95 -3.44 7.79
C GLU A 360 32.53 -3.57 7.21
N ILE A 361 32.41 -3.86 5.91
CA ILE A 361 31.11 -4.02 5.27
C ILE A 361 30.38 -5.27 5.76
N LYS A 362 31.08 -6.37 6.07
CA LYS A 362 30.45 -7.55 6.68
C LYS A 362 29.87 -7.24 8.05
N LYS A 363 30.62 -6.55 8.92
CA LYS A 363 30.11 -6.10 10.23
C LYS A 363 28.86 -5.24 10.06
N GLU A 364 28.88 -4.34 9.08
CA GLU A 364 27.73 -3.49 8.79
C GLU A 364 26.53 -4.30 8.24
N TYR A 365 26.78 -5.27 7.36
CA TYR A 365 25.76 -6.20 6.87
C TYR A 365 25.10 -6.95 8.03
N VAL A 366 25.90 -7.47 8.97
CA VAL A 366 25.41 -8.20 10.15
C VAL A 366 24.51 -7.29 10.97
N GLU A 367 24.95 -6.08 11.29
CA GLU A 367 24.18 -5.14 12.12
C GLU A 367 22.86 -4.73 11.43
N VAL A 368 22.90 -4.35 10.15
CA VAL A 368 21.70 -3.96 9.40
C VAL A 368 20.72 -5.13 9.28
N THR A 369 21.22 -6.33 9.00
CA THR A 369 20.39 -7.53 8.87
C THR A 369 19.79 -7.94 10.22
N LYS A 370 20.57 -7.86 11.30
CA LYS A 370 20.14 -8.13 12.68
C LYS A 370 18.97 -7.23 13.05
N GLU A 371 19.09 -5.93 12.83
CA GLU A 371 18.03 -4.95 13.14
C GLU A 371 16.75 -5.22 12.34
N ARG A 372 16.87 -5.60 11.06
CA ARG A 372 15.71 -5.91 10.21
C ARG A 372 15.02 -7.21 10.64
N VAL A 373 15.79 -8.26 10.94
CA VAL A 373 15.26 -9.53 11.48
C VAL A 373 14.58 -9.27 12.82
N LYS A 374 15.22 -8.53 13.72
CA LYS A 374 14.67 -8.18 15.04
C LYS A 374 13.31 -7.49 14.92
N LYS A 375 13.24 -6.41 14.14
CA LYS A 375 11.99 -5.66 13.94
C LYS A 375 10.88 -6.52 13.31
N TYR A 376 11.22 -7.35 12.33
CA TYR A 376 10.25 -8.25 11.72
C TYR A 376 9.73 -9.30 12.70
N VAL A 377 10.62 -9.98 13.43
CA VAL A 377 10.24 -10.98 14.43
C VAL A 377 9.39 -10.34 15.52
N GLN A 378 9.80 -9.18 16.05
CA GLN A 378 9.03 -8.45 17.06
C GLN A 378 7.61 -8.07 16.59
N ALA A 379 7.47 -7.63 15.34
CA ALA A 379 6.18 -7.25 14.78
C ALA A 379 5.23 -8.44 14.56
N HIS A 380 5.78 -9.64 14.38
CA HIS A 380 5.03 -10.83 13.95
C HIS A 380 5.18 -12.04 14.88
N ASP A 381 5.75 -11.89 16.08
CA ASP A 381 6.04 -13.01 16.99
C ASP A 381 4.78 -13.79 17.37
N SER A 382 3.64 -13.10 17.52
CA SER A 382 2.36 -13.73 17.79
C SER A 382 1.83 -14.59 16.65
N SER A 383 2.35 -14.42 15.43
CA SER A 383 1.92 -15.17 14.25
C SER A 383 2.68 -16.49 14.06
N TYR A 384 3.83 -16.67 14.71
CA TYR A 384 4.70 -17.82 14.48
C TYR A 384 5.10 -18.54 15.77
N LYS A 385 5.08 -19.87 15.70
CA LYS A 385 5.45 -20.74 16.83
C LYS A 385 6.96 -20.95 16.92
N LEU A 386 7.60 -21.24 15.78
CA LEU A 386 9.05 -21.48 15.67
C LEU A 386 9.61 -20.90 14.36
N TYR A 387 10.90 -20.61 14.39
CA TYR A 387 11.68 -20.08 13.29
C TYR A 387 12.83 -21.04 12.98
N PHE A 388 12.91 -21.49 11.74
CA PHE A 388 13.99 -22.33 11.22
C PHE A 388 14.93 -21.47 10.37
N ALA A 389 16.23 -21.56 10.60
CA ALA A 389 17.22 -20.86 9.79
C ALA A 389 18.10 -21.87 9.03
N TYR A 390 17.95 -21.91 7.70
CA TYR A 390 18.67 -22.82 6.82
C TYR A 390 19.72 -22.09 5.98
N PHE A 391 20.90 -21.87 6.56
CA PHE A 391 22.01 -21.11 5.97
C PHE A 391 23.31 -21.90 6.08
N ARG A 392 24.38 -21.41 5.44
CA ARG A 392 25.73 -21.86 5.80
C ARG A 392 26.01 -21.44 7.25
N PRO A 393 26.53 -22.32 8.11
CA PRO A 393 26.81 -22.00 9.51
C PRO A 393 27.79 -20.84 9.72
N ASP A 394 28.63 -20.57 8.73
CA ASP A 394 29.67 -19.54 8.68
C ASP A 394 29.24 -18.25 7.94
N SER A 395 27.95 -18.08 7.62
CA SER A 395 27.46 -16.89 6.89
C SER A 395 27.10 -15.72 7.81
N ASP A 396 27.36 -14.50 7.35
CA ASP A 396 26.99 -13.27 8.07
C ASP A 396 25.47 -13.19 8.34
N SER A 397 24.65 -13.73 7.42
CA SER A 397 23.20 -13.79 7.62
C SER A 397 22.79 -14.66 8.82
N ILE A 398 23.47 -15.79 9.06
CA ILE A 398 23.11 -16.64 10.20
C ILE A 398 23.57 -16.01 11.52
N GLU A 399 24.72 -15.33 11.52
CA GLU A 399 25.17 -14.55 12.67
C GLU A 399 24.17 -13.45 13.02
N ALA A 400 23.76 -12.65 12.04
CA ALA A 400 22.75 -11.61 12.23
C ALA A 400 21.42 -12.14 12.79
N ILE A 401 20.95 -13.30 12.30
CA ILE A 401 19.74 -13.94 12.82
C ILE A 401 19.92 -14.37 14.28
N LYS A 402 21.04 -15.02 14.64
CA LYS A 402 21.30 -15.44 16.03
C LYS A 402 21.28 -14.25 16.98
N LEU A 403 22.05 -13.21 16.66
CA LEU A 403 22.13 -11.97 17.46
C LEU A 403 20.74 -11.32 17.63
N ALA A 404 19.92 -11.30 16.58
CA ALA A 404 18.58 -10.74 16.65
C ALA A 404 17.67 -11.52 17.62
N PHE A 405 17.74 -12.85 17.61
CA PHE A 405 16.95 -13.69 18.52
C PHE A 405 17.48 -13.65 19.97
N GLU A 406 18.79 -13.50 20.15
CA GLU A 406 19.41 -13.28 21.46
C GLU A 406 18.95 -11.95 22.07
N GLU A 407 19.00 -10.84 21.32
CA GLU A 407 18.53 -9.53 21.79
C GLU A 407 17.03 -9.51 22.12
N LEU A 408 16.22 -10.34 21.43
CA LEU A 408 14.80 -10.48 21.71
C LEU A 408 14.48 -11.41 22.89
N GLY A 409 15.46 -12.17 23.41
CA GLY A 409 15.20 -13.24 24.38
C GLY A 409 14.34 -14.37 23.82
N LEU A 410 14.46 -14.63 22.51
CA LEU A 410 13.67 -15.63 21.77
C LEU A 410 14.50 -16.79 21.23
N THR A 411 15.74 -16.99 21.68
CA THR A 411 16.64 -18.06 21.19
C THR A 411 16.01 -19.45 21.22
N GLN A 412 15.13 -19.73 22.20
CA GLN A 412 14.35 -20.97 22.30
C GLN A 412 13.38 -21.21 21.14
N LYS A 413 12.97 -20.16 20.42
CA LYS A 413 12.12 -20.24 19.22
C LYS A 413 12.94 -20.41 17.93
N LEU A 414 14.27 -20.29 17.98
CA LEU A 414 15.15 -20.38 16.81
C LEU A 414 15.80 -21.77 16.69
N VAL A 415 15.56 -22.43 15.56
CA VAL A 415 16.16 -23.72 15.20
C VAL A 415 17.14 -23.51 14.04
N LEU A 416 18.43 -23.74 14.32
CA LEU A 416 19.48 -23.77 13.29
C LEU A 416 19.46 -25.12 12.57
N VAL A 417 19.26 -25.11 11.26
CA VAL A 417 18.97 -26.34 10.51
C VAL A 417 20.24 -27.08 10.08
N LEU A 418 21.19 -26.35 9.49
CA LEU A 418 22.43 -26.93 8.99
C LEU A 418 23.53 -26.79 10.06
N ASP A 419 24.09 -27.91 10.51
CA ASP A 419 25.19 -27.94 11.48
C ASP A 419 26.57 -27.90 10.80
N TYR A 420 27.61 -27.49 11.55
CA TYR A 420 28.99 -27.43 11.04
C TYR A 420 29.51 -28.80 10.56
N GLY A 421 29.14 -29.90 11.22
CA GLY A 421 29.60 -31.23 10.83
C GLY A 421 29.13 -31.64 9.44
N THR A 422 27.84 -31.43 9.15
CA THR A 422 27.24 -31.64 7.83
C THR A 422 27.83 -30.68 6.82
N TYR A 423 27.92 -29.40 7.16
CA TYR A 423 28.47 -28.36 6.28
C TYR A 423 29.92 -28.65 5.86
N SER A 424 30.80 -29.03 6.79
CA SER A 424 32.20 -29.36 6.48
C SER A 424 32.33 -30.54 5.52
N LYS A 425 31.45 -31.54 5.58
CA LYS A 425 31.43 -32.65 4.60
C LYS A 425 31.07 -32.14 3.20
N VAL A 426 30.01 -31.33 3.10
CA VAL A 426 29.59 -30.73 1.82
C VAL A 426 30.69 -29.87 1.20
N VAL A 427 31.39 -29.07 2.00
CA VAL A 427 32.48 -28.21 1.50
C VAL A 427 33.64 -29.04 0.97
N ARG A 428 34.00 -30.16 1.62
CA ARG A 428 35.08 -31.07 1.15
C ARG A 428 34.76 -31.69 -0.22
N GLU A 429 33.49 -31.90 -0.53
CA GLU A 429 33.04 -32.41 -1.83
C GLU A 429 33.06 -31.34 -2.95
N GLY A 430 33.33 -30.07 -2.61
CA GLY A 430 33.44 -28.98 -3.60
C GLY A 430 32.12 -28.54 -4.22
N PHE A 431 30.97 -29.03 -3.73
CA PHE A 431 29.66 -28.72 -4.30
C PHE A 431 29.24 -27.27 -4.05
N LYS A 432 28.88 -26.53 -5.11
CA LYS A 432 28.40 -25.14 -5.02
C LYS A 432 27.01 -24.98 -5.64
N PRO A 433 26.02 -24.40 -4.92
CA PRO A 433 26.11 -23.87 -3.54
C PRO A 433 25.91 -24.96 -2.47
N PRO A 434 26.62 -24.91 -1.32
CA PRO A 434 26.55 -25.94 -0.27
C PRO A 434 25.14 -26.25 0.24
N VAL A 435 24.29 -25.24 0.40
CA VAL A 435 22.90 -25.41 0.89
C VAL A 435 21.97 -26.10 -0.12
N ALA A 436 22.42 -26.35 -1.36
CA ALA A 436 21.69 -27.14 -2.35
C ALA A 436 22.22 -28.58 -2.47
N HIS A 437 23.22 -28.95 -1.67
CA HIS A 437 23.79 -30.29 -1.67
C HIS A 437 22.78 -31.33 -1.14
N PRO A 438 22.72 -32.55 -1.70
CA PRO A 438 21.81 -33.61 -1.22
C PRO A 438 21.87 -33.87 0.29
N LEU A 439 23.07 -33.88 0.91
CA LEU A 439 23.22 -34.05 2.36
C LEU A 439 22.63 -32.88 3.15
N ALA A 440 22.80 -31.63 2.68
CA ALA A 440 22.25 -30.46 3.34
C ALA A 440 20.71 -30.43 3.23
N LEU A 441 20.18 -30.81 2.05
CA LEU A 441 18.73 -30.93 1.83
C LEU A 441 18.11 -32.08 2.63
N GLN A 442 18.85 -33.18 2.80
CA GLN A 442 18.44 -34.26 3.70
C GLN A 442 18.33 -33.75 5.13
N LYS A 443 19.35 -33.04 5.63
CA LYS A 443 19.32 -32.43 6.96
C LYS A 443 18.14 -31.48 7.14
N LEU A 444 17.87 -30.63 6.14
CA LEU A 444 16.70 -29.74 6.14
C LEU A 444 15.39 -30.52 6.33
N ARG A 445 15.20 -31.60 5.58
CA ARG A 445 14.00 -32.44 5.71
C ARG A 445 13.90 -33.08 7.08
N GLU A 446 14.97 -33.71 7.56
CA GLU A 446 15.00 -34.39 8.86
C GLU A 446 14.65 -33.44 10.01
N VAL A 447 15.23 -32.24 10.01
CA VAL A 447 14.93 -31.22 11.02
C VAL A 447 13.48 -30.76 10.91
N LEU A 448 12.99 -30.40 9.71
CA LEU A 448 11.60 -29.94 9.57
C LEU A 448 10.61 -31.03 9.99
N LYS A 449 10.81 -32.29 9.60
CA LYS A 449 9.97 -33.41 10.04
C LYS A 449 9.96 -33.55 11.55
N ARG A 450 11.13 -33.53 12.19
CA ARG A 450 11.24 -33.69 13.64
C ARG A 450 10.40 -32.69 14.44
N TYR A 451 10.22 -31.47 13.92
CA TYR A 451 9.50 -30.41 14.62
C TYR A 451 8.07 -30.19 14.12
N LEU A 452 7.76 -30.59 12.87
CA LEU A 452 6.52 -30.19 12.18
C LEU A 452 5.64 -31.35 11.70
N ASP A 453 6.16 -32.58 11.65
CA ASP A 453 5.35 -33.81 11.56
C ASP A 453 4.98 -34.25 12.98
#